data_AF-A0A947EYD2-F1
#
_entry.id   AF-A0A947EYD2-F1
#
_cell.length_a   1.000
_cell.length_b   1.000
_cell.length_c   1.000
_cell.angle_alpha   90.00
_cell.angle_beta   90.00
_cell.angle_gamma   90.00
#
_symmetry.space_group_name_H-M   'P 1'
#
loop_
_entity.id
_entity.type
_entity.pdbx_description
1 polymer ?
#
loop_
_entity_poly.entity_id
_entity_poly.type
_entity_poly.pdbx_seq_one_letter_code
_entity_poly.pdbx_strand_id
1 'polypeptide(L)' 'EKSLGEPDFKTLILEHYTFLKRPVMVLEGEIFIGNNKKTVQAAKEKLHS' A
#
# COMPACT_ATOMS: atom_id res chain seq x y z
N GLU A 1 -16.72 -0.69 22.54
CA GLU A 1 -15.87 -0.58 21.35
C GLU A 1 -14.45 -1.02 21.70
N LYS A 2 -13.74 -1.70 20.79
CA LYS A 2 -12.34 -2.09 21.03
C LYS A 2 -11.46 -0.93 20.57
N SER A 3 -10.71 -0.33 21.49
CA SER A 3 -9.69 0.66 21.13
C SER A 3 -8.47 -0.09 20.61
N LEU A 4 -8.17 0.06 19.33
CA LEU A 4 -6.98 -0.53 18.69
C LEU A 4 -5.88 0.52 18.65
N GLY A 5 -4.69 0.17 19.13
CA GLY A 5 -3.50 0.99 19.01
C GLY A 5 -2.72 0.70 17.73
N GLU A 6 -1.69 1.51 17.45
CA GLU A 6 -0.74 1.27 16.34
C GLU A 6 -0.16 -0.17 16.32
N PRO A 7 0.22 -0.78 17.46
CA PRO A 7 0.76 -2.15 17.47
C PRO A 7 -0.28 -3.20 17.03
N ASP A 8 -1.55 -2.96 17.36
CA ASP A 8 -2.64 -3.86 16.99
C ASP A 8 -2.89 -3.80 15.48
N PHE A 9 -2.90 -2.60 14.88
CA PHE A 9 -3.04 -2.44 13.42
C PHE A 9 -1.90 -3.09 12.66
N LYS A 10 -0.65 -2.94 13.14
CA LYS A 10 0.51 -3.60 12.53
C LYS A 10 0.35 -5.12 12.55
N THR A 11 -0.04 -5.67 13.70
CA THR A 11 -0.29 -7.11 13.85
C THR A 11 -1.38 -7.58 12.90
N LEU A 12 -2.53 -6.89 12.86
CA LEU A 12 -3.65 -7.23 11.99
C LEU A 12 -3.30 -7.19 10.50
N ILE A 13 -2.51 -6.21 10.06
CA ILE A 13 -2.04 -6.11 8.67
C ILE A 13 -1.10 -7.27 8.31
N LEU A 14 -0.24 -7.69 9.24
CA LEU A 14 0.68 -8.82 9.05
C LEU A 14 -0.04 -10.17 9.05
N GLU A 15 -1.06 -10.34 9.90
CA GLU A 15 -1.87 -11.56 9.97
C GLU A 15 -2.85 -11.68 8.80
N HIS A 16 -3.42 -10.55 8.35
CA HIS A 16 -4.44 -10.51 7.31
C HIS A 16 -4.01 -9.62 6.13
N TYR A 17 -3.30 -10.24 5.17
CA TYR A 17 -2.85 -9.58 3.95
C TYR A 17 -3.98 -8.99 3.08
N THR A 18 -5.25 -9.35 3.32
CA THR A 18 -6.44 -8.78 2.67
C THR A 18 -6.80 -7.38 3.15
N PHE A 19 -6.30 -6.95 4.32
CA PHE A 19 -6.46 -5.58 4.81
C PHE A 19 -5.60 -4.58 4.04
N LEU A 20 -4.55 -5.05 3.36
CA LEU A 20 -3.76 -4.22 2.47
C LEU A 20 -4.51 -3.92 1.17
N LYS A 21 -4.62 -2.64 0.84
CA LYS A 21 -5.21 -2.16 -0.41
C LYS A 21 -4.37 -2.62 -1.61
N ARG A 22 -5.02 -3.14 -2.65
CA ARG A 22 -4.39 -3.66 -3.87
C ARG A 22 -4.80 -2.86 -5.11
N PRO A 23 -3.99 -2.82 -6.18
CA PRO A 23 -2.63 -3.38 -6.30
C PRO A 23 -1.59 -2.59 -5.48
N VAL A 24 -0.46 -3.21 -5.16
CA VAL A 24 0.71 -2.54 -4.59
C VAL A 24 1.87 -2.74 -5.55
N MET A 25 2.54 -1.66 -5.95
CA MET A 25 3.71 -1.67 -6.83
C MET A 25 4.89 -1.10 -6.07
N VAL A 26 6.05 -1.77 -6.14
CA VAL A 26 7.30 -1.32 -5.54
C VAL A 26 8.30 -1.11 -6.67
N LEU A 27 8.74 0.13 -6.85
CA LEU A 27 9.65 0.56 -7.93
C LEU A 27 10.81 1.32 -7.30
N GLU A 28 12.02 0.77 -7.34
CA GLU A 28 13.25 1.41 -6.84
C GLU A 28 13.17 1.94 -5.38
N GLY A 29 12.38 1.28 -4.52
CA GLY A 29 12.17 1.70 -3.14
C GLY A 29 10.99 2.65 -2.93
N GLU A 30 10.34 3.11 -4.00
CA GLU A 30 9.06 3.83 -3.92
C GLU A 30 7.88 2.85 -3.96
N ILE A 31 6.83 3.14 -3.19
CA ILE A 31 5.64 2.29 -3.05
C ILE A 31 4.40 3.02 -3.56
N PHE A 32 3.69 2.38 -4.49
CA PHE A 32 2.45 2.88 -5.08
C PHE A 32 1.29 1.95 -4.72
N ILE A 33 0.25 2.47 -4.07
CA ILE A 33 -0.87 1.67 -3.54
C ILE A 33 -2.19 2.07 -4.19
N GLY A 34 -2.85 1.11 -4.82
CA GLY A 34 -4.16 1.23 -5.45
C GLY A 34 -4.11 1.58 -6.93
N ASN A 35 -5.28 1.52 -7.58
CA ASN A 35 -5.46 1.72 -9.01
C ASN A 35 -5.96 3.12 -9.39
N ASN A 36 -5.84 4.11 -8.49
CA ASN A 36 -6.32 5.45 -8.80
C ASN A 36 -5.46 6.06 -9.92
N LYS A 37 -6.06 6.95 -10.74
CA LYS A 37 -5.40 7.52 -11.92
C LYS A 37 -4.07 8.22 -11.60
N LYS A 38 -4.01 8.93 -10.47
CA LYS A 38 -2.81 9.69 -10.06
C LYS A 38 -1.65 8.75 -9.70
N THR A 39 -1.94 7.72 -8.90
CA THR A 39 -0.97 6.70 -8.47
C THR A 39 -0.46 5.88 -9.64
N VAL A 40 -1.34 5.49 -10.57
CA VAL A 40 -0.93 4.76 -11.78
C VAL A 40 -0.05 5.64 -12.68
N GLN A 41 -0.38 6.94 -12.82
CA GLN A 41 0.42 7.87 -13.62
C GLN A 41 1.83 8.05 -13.03
N ALA A 42 1.93 8.31 -11.72
CA ALA A 42 3.22 8.45 -11.05
C ALA A 42 4.07 7.17 -11.14
N ALA A 43 3.46 5.99 -10.99
CA ALA A 43 4.17 4.72 -11.15
C ALA A 43 4.70 4.51 -12.58
N LYS A 44 3.95 4.95 -13.61
CA LYS A 44 4.40 4.89 -15.01
C LYS A 44 5.57 5.82 -15.28
N GLU A 45 5.51 7.04 -14.76
CA GLU A 45 6.61 8.01 -14.90
C GLU A 45 7.89 7.44 -14.29
N LYS A 46 7.79 6.84 -13.10
CA LYS A 46 8.93 6.20 -12.44
C LYS A 46 9.48 4.99 -13.20
N LEU A 47 8.62 4.17 -13.81
CA LEU A 47 9.03 2.98 -14.56
C LEU A 47 9.85 3.30 -15.82
N HIS A 48 9.62 4.46 -16.43
CA HIS A 48 10.28 4.91 -17.66
C HIS A 48 11.33 6.00 -17.45
N SER A 49 11.70 6.26 -16.19
CA SER A 49 12.82 7.13 -15.82
C SER A 49 14.15 6.42 -16.01
#